data_AF-A0A2I0NS38-F1
#
_entry.id   AF-A0A2I0NS38-F1
#
_cell.length_a   1.000
_cell.length_b   1.000
_cell.length_c   1.000
_cell.angle_alpha   90.00
_cell.angle_beta   90.00
_cell.angle_gamma   90.00
#
_symmetry.space_group_name_H-M   'P 1'
#
loop_
_entity.id
_entity.type
_entity.pdbx_description
1 polymer ?
#
loop_
_entity_poly.entity_id
_entity_poly.type
_entity_poly.pdbx_seq_one_letter_code
_entity_poly.pdbx_strand_id
1 'polypeptide(L)'
;MKKDIVLLALGLVIAVLACSASAGAVVTPLPGQGNQTQILYGVHPNAKTNETITAFIAEHGEIWWHEGVYNHTHKYVYVVPANACEEQLVYFNRIADEHGGEQSIERIWIIGCDEAMPLAAELRFPEIFAKYPALSNDAELRSYIESQSPNRYEEVTARPSRAQVYFINDTGVFTEYIVLLSGGEIVSTTYVSEENLTVGRAEAEAQALSGQPPGASVENIVLKVYGGDRIVWEITVRADQKTDVVQVPSDLASGQSIQTTTPGFGAVFAVLGAGVGFVLYRRRR
;
A
#
# COMPACT_ATOMS: atom_id res chain seq x y z
N MET A 1 -12.37 -26.91 56.22
CA MET A 1 -11.41 -25.79 56.16
C MET A 1 -10.40 -25.88 55.02
N LYS A 2 -9.55 -26.91 54.87
CA LYS A 2 -8.60 -26.96 53.71
C LYS A 2 -9.23 -27.34 52.36
N LYS A 3 -10.31 -28.13 52.32
CA LYS A 3 -11.00 -28.53 51.08
C LYS A 3 -11.87 -27.42 50.48
N ASP A 4 -12.48 -26.60 51.33
CA ASP A 4 -13.42 -25.55 50.92
C ASP A 4 -12.69 -24.38 50.23
N ILE A 5 -11.47 -24.07 50.68
CA ILE A 5 -10.62 -23.02 50.09
C ILE A 5 -10.11 -23.44 48.71
N VAL A 6 -9.82 -24.73 48.49
CA VAL A 6 -9.35 -25.25 47.20
C VAL A 6 -10.47 -25.23 46.15
N LEU A 7 -11.71 -25.57 46.54
CA LEU A 7 -12.87 -25.48 45.66
C LEU A 7 -13.21 -24.03 45.29
N LEU A 8 -13.07 -23.10 46.23
CA LEU A 8 -13.28 -21.67 45.99
C LEU A 8 -12.21 -21.08 45.07
N ALA A 9 -10.94 -21.47 45.25
CA ALA A 9 -9.85 -21.03 44.37
C ALA A 9 -10.00 -21.62 42.95
N LEU A 10 -10.43 -22.89 42.82
CA LEU A 10 -10.68 -23.50 41.52
C LEU A 10 -11.87 -22.84 40.80
N GLY A 11 -12.94 -22.53 41.54
CA GLY A 11 -14.11 -21.82 40.98
C GLY A 11 -13.77 -20.41 40.50
N LEU A 12 -12.90 -19.69 41.21
CA LEU A 12 -12.47 -18.33 40.83
C LEU A 12 -11.53 -18.34 39.61
N VAL A 13 -10.67 -19.37 39.49
CA VAL A 13 -9.80 -19.53 38.31
C VAL A 13 -10.60 -19.88 37.06
N ILE A 14 -11.63 -20.73 37.17
CA ILE A 14 -12.53 -21.05 36.05
C ILE A 14 -13.37 -19.82 35.65
N ALA A 15 -13.84 -19.02 36.61
CA ALA A 15 -14.59 -17.80 36.33
C ALA A 15 -13.70 -16.72 35.66
N VAL A 16 -12.44 -16.58 36.07
CA VAL A 16 -11.48 -15.66 35.43
C VAL A 16 -11.09 -16.13 34.03
N LEU A 17 -10.99 -17.45 33.78
CA LEU A 17 -10.78 -18.02 32.45
C LEU A 17 -12.01 -17.85 31.53
N ALA A 18 -13.22 -17.92 32.07
CA ALA A 18 -14.45 -17.68 31.31
C ALA A 18 -14.69 -16.18 31.01
N CYS A 19 -14.22 -15.26 31.86
CA CYS A 19 -14.35 -13.81 31.66
C CYS A 19 -13.20 -13.18 30.84
N SER A 20 -12.16 -13.95 30.50
CA SER A 20 -11.05 -13.49 29.64
C SER A 20 -11.13 -14.02 28.21
N ALA A 21 -12.16 -14.81 27.89
CA ALA A 21 -12.56 -15.04 26.51
C ALA A 21 -13.22 -13.76 26.00
N SER A 22 -12.48 -12.99 25.19
CA SER A 22 -13.09 -11.94 24.38
C SER A 22 -14.26 -12.53 23.60
N ALA A 23 -15.42 -11.92 23.75
CA ALA A 23 -16.52 -12.07 22.79
C ALA A 23 -15.99 -11.61 21.43
N GLY A 24 -15.58 -12.55 20.59
CA GLY A 24 -14.91 -12.27 19.32
C GLY A 24 -14.01 -13.39 18.80
N ALA A 25 -13.63 -14.37 19.62
CA ALA A 25 -12.97 -15.57 19.11
C ALA A 25 -14.01 -16.51 18.48
N VAL A 26 -14.40 -16.22 17.23
CA VAL A 26 -14.98 -17.26 16.37
C VAL A 26 -13.92 -18.35 16.28
N VAL A 27 -14.22 -19.51 16.86
CA VAL A 27 -13.43 -20.72 16.66
C VAL A 27 -13.57 -21.07 15.19
N THR A 28 -12.67 -20.59 14.34
CA THR A 28 -12.53 -21.12 12.99
C THR A 28 -12.13 -22.58 13.14
N PRO A 29 -12.98 -23.55 12.75
CA PRO A 29 -12.56 -24.94 12.73
C PRO A 29 -11.35 -25.06 11.81
N LEU A 30 -10.41 -25.93 12.17
CA LEU A 30 -9.24 -26.22 11.34
C LEU A 30 -9.69 -26.57 9.92
N PRO A 31 -8.91 -26.21 8.88
CA PRO A 31 -9.15 -26.69 7.52
C PRO A 31 -9.35 -28.21 7.55
N GLY A 32 -10.51 -28.70 7.12
CA GLY A 32 -10.84 -30.12 7.19
C GLY A 32 -12.16 -30.48 7.90
N GLN A 33 -12.67 -29.62 8.79
CA GLN A 33 -13.76 -30.02 9.71
C GLN A 33 -15.05 -29.24 9.51
N GLY A 34 -16.17 -29.96 9.34
CA GLY A 34 -17.51 -29.38 9.20
C GLY A 34 -17.84 -28.89 7.80
N ASN A 35 -19.09 -28.46 7.59
CA ASN A 35 -19.54 -27.91 6.32
C ASN A 35 -18.89 -26.53 6.10
N GLN A 36 -17.82 -26.50 5.30
CA GLN A 36 -17.00 -25.31 5.07
C GLN A 36 -17.79 -24.15 4.51
N THR A 37 -18.78 -24.40 3.64
CA THR A 37 -19.69 -23.36 3.12
C THR A 37 -20.51 -22.71 4.23
N GLN A 38 -21.06 -23.50 5.16
CA GLN A 38 -21.80 -22.96 6.30
C GLN A 38 -20.91 -22.16 7.25
N ILE A 39 -19.67 -22.63 7.45
CA ILE A 39 -18.69 -21.95 8.29
C ILE A 39 -18.31 -20.62 7.63
N LEU A 40 -17.99 -20.61 6.32
CA LEU A 40 -17.71 -19.40 5.54
C LEU A 40 -18.83 -18.39 5.71
N TYR A 41 -20.10 -18.79 5.52
CA TYR A 41 -21.23 -17.87 5.69
C TYR A 41 -21.49 -17.44 7.14
N GLY A 42 -20.99 -18.18 8.12
CA GLY A 42 -21.02 -17.78 9.52
C GLY A 42 -19.96 -16.74 9.86
N VAL A 43 -18.78 -16.81 9.23
CA VAL A 43 -17.70 -15.83 9.43
C VAL A 43 -17.89 -14.60 8.54
N HIS A 44 -18.32 -14.83 7.30
CA HIS A 44 -18.52 -13.86 6.24
C HIS A 44 -19.96 -13.91 5.71
N PRO A 45 -20.95 -13.40 6.46
CA PRO A 45 -22.35 -13.44 6.04
C PRO A 45 -22.61 -12.72 4.71
N ASN A 46 -21.80 -11.72 4.36
CA ASN A 46 -21.91 -11.01 3.08
C ASN A 46 -21.62 -11.91 1.87
N ALA A 47 -20.80 -12.96 2.05
CA ALA A 47 -20.52 -13.92 0.99
C ALA A 47 -21.78 -14.69 0.57
N LYS A 48 -22.71 -14.93 1.50
CA LYS A 48 -23.98 -15.63 1.24
C LYS A 48 -24.92 -14.84 0.32
N THR A 49 -24.83 -13.52 0.34
CA THR A 49 -25.66 -12.63 -0.47
C THR A 49 -25.00 -12.23 -1.79
N ASN A 50 -23.76 -12.65 -2.03
CA ASN A 50 -23.03 -12.31 -3.23
C ASN A 50 -23.22 -13.36 -4.32
N GLU A 51 -23.78 -12.96 -5.47
CA GLU A 51 -24.12 -13.87 -6.58
C GLU A 51 -22.88 -14.58 -7.14
N THR A 52 -21.75 -13.88 -7.30
CA THR A 52 -20.51 -14.48 -7.83
C THR A 52 -19.96 -15.55 -6.89
N ILE A 53 -19.93 -15.30 -5.59
CA ILE A 53 -19.42 -16.26 -4.59
C ILE A 53 -20.33 -17.48 -4.52
N THR A 54 -21.65 -17.26 -4.43
CA THR A 54 -22.62 -18.36 -4.35
C THR A 54 -22.63 -19.21 -5.62
N ALA A 55 -22.46 -18.61 -6.81
CA ALA A 55 -22.33 -19.34 -8.06
C ALA A 55 -21.07 -20.20 -8.11
N PHE A 56 -19.91 -19.67 -7.73
CA PHE A 56 -18.64 -20.41 -7.69
C PHE A 56 -18.72 -21.63 -6.75
N ILE A 57 -19.28 -21.45 -5.54
CA ILE A 57 -19.46 -22.55 -4.59
C ILE A 57 -20.43 -23.61 -5.14
N ALA A 58 -21.50 -23.18 -5.83
CA ALA A 58 -22.46 -24.12 -6.42
C ALA A 58 -21.85 -24.94 -7.58
N GLU A 59 -20.97 -24.33 -8.36
CA GLU A 59 -20.27 -24.97 -9.48
C GLU A 59 -19.25 -26.03 -8.99
N HIS A 60 -18.42 -25.67 -8.01
CA HIS A 60 -17.34 -26.53 -7.51
C HIS A 60 -17.77 -27.49 -6.40
N GLY A 61 -18.92 -27.24 -5.77
CA GLY A 61 -19.50 -28.07 -4.74
C GLY A 61 -18.77 -27.94 -3.39
N GLU A 62 -17.91 -28.90 -3.07
CA GLU A 62 -17.17 -28.88 -1.80
C GLU A 62 -15.98 -27.93 -1.89
N ILE A 63 -15.82 -27.08 -0.89
CA ILE A 63 -14.79 -26.03 -0.84
C ILE A 63 -14.00 -26.09 0.47
N TRP A 64 -12.80 -25.54 0.43
CA TRP A 64 -12.05 -25.01 1.57
C TRP A 64 -12.03 -23.50 1.51
N TRP A 65 -11.75 -22.85 2.62
CA TRP A 65 -11.51 -21.41 2.61
C TRP A 65 -10.53 -21.00 3.69
N HIS A 66 -9.86 -19.88 3.49
CA HIS A 66 -8.99 -19.27 4.48
C HIS A 66 -8.90 -17.76 4.28
N GLU A 67 -8.46 -17.05 5.32
CA GLU A 67 -8.18 -15.63 5.26
C GLU A 67 -6.67 -15.40 5.04
N GLY A 68 -6.35 -14.40 4.22
CA GLY A 68 -5.01 -13.81 4.14
C GLY A 68 -5.07 -12.36 4.59
N VAL A 69 -4.25 -11.99 5.57
CA VAL A 69 -4.17 -10.59 6.00
C VAL A 69 -3.56 -9.78 4.86
N TYR A 70 -4.26 -8.75 4.40
CA TYR A 70 -3.70 -7.79 3.45
C TYR A 70 -3.03 -6.63 4.22
N ASN A 71 -3.80 -5.91 5.04
CA ASN A 71 -3.31 -4.87 5.92
C ASN A 71 -4.21 -4.73 7.16
N HIS A 72 -4.09 -3.64 7.90
CA HIS A 72 -4.85 -3.40 9.13
C HIS A 72 -6.33 -3.02 8.89
N THR A 73 -6.73 -2.74 7.66
CA THR A 73 -8.11 -2.36 7.28
C THR A 73 -8.78 -3.37 6.35
N HIS A 74 -8.03 -4.25 5.68
CA HIS A 74 -8.54 -5.18 4.69
C HIS A 74 -7.88 -6.55 4.78
N LYS A 75 -8.58 -7.57 4.29
CA LYS A 75 -8.11 -8.94 4.14
C LYS A 75 -8.56 -9.53 2.82
N TYR A 76 -7.83 -10.52 2.35
CA TYR A 76 -8.29 -11.43 1.31
C TYR A 76 -8.97 -12.62 1.94
N VAL A 77 -10.03 -13.11 1.30
CA VAL A 77 -10.65 -14.39 1.65
C VAL A 77 -10.63 -15.27 0.42
N TYR A 78 -10.03 -16.43 0.57
CA TYR A 78 -9.81 -17.41 -0.48
C TYR A 78 -10.83 -18.52 -0.33
N VAL A 79 -11.50 -18.87 -1.42
CA VAL A 79 -12.45 -19.98 -1.53
C VAL A 79 -11.91 -20.93 -2.59
N VAL A 80 -11.50 -22.11 -2.14
CA VAL A 80 -10.70 -23.06 -2.91
C VAL A 80 -11.51 -24.33 -3.09
N PRO A 81 -11.73 -24.84 -4.32
CA PRO A 81 -12.39 -26.12 -4.53
C PRO A 81 -11.64 -27.27 -3.85
N ALA A 82 -12.35 -28.20 -3.21
CA ALA A 82 -11.74 -29.27 -2.42
C ALA A 82 -11.10 -30.39 -3.26
N ASN A 83 -11.61 -30.61 -4.48
CA ASN A 83 -11.29 -31.80 -5.28
C ASN A 83 -10.25 -31.54 -6.38
N ALA A 84 -10.24 -30.34 -6.97
CA ALA A 84 -9.31 -29.95 -8.03
C ALA A 84 -9.10 -28.43 -7.97
N CYS A 85 -7.85 -28.01 -7.80
CA CYS A 85 -7.50 -26.60 -7.68
C CYS A 85 -7.01 -26.07 -9.04
N GLU A 86 -7.90 -26.03 -10.03
CA GLU A 86 -7.60 -25.34 -11.31
C GLU A 86 -7.75 -23.82 -11.13
N GLU A 87 -8.78 -23.42 -10.38
CA GLU A 87 -9.09 -22.04 -10.05
C GLU A 87 -9.57 -21.91 -8.60
N GLN A 88 -9.43 -20.72 -8.05
CA GLN A 88 -9.93 -20.32 -6.75
C GLN A 88 -10.62 -18.97 -6.86
N LEU A 89 -11.66 -18.77 -6.05
CA LEU A 89 -12.26 -17.46 -5.88
C LEU A 89 -11.58 -16.74 -4.74
N VAL A 90 -11.19 -15.49 -4.96
CA VAL A 90 -10.66 -14.63 -3.91
C VAL A 90 -11.44 -13.33 -3.87
N TYR A 91 -11.80 -12.88 -2.68
CA TYR A 91 -12.45 -11.58 -2.53
C TYR A 91 -11.71 -10.67 -1.55
N PHE A 92 -11.61 -9.39 -1.91
CA PHE A 92 -11.02 -8.35 -1.09
C PHE A 92 -12.10 -7.76 -0.19
N ASN A 93 -11.85 -7.83 1.10
CA ASN A 93 -12.85 -7.56 2.12
C ASN A 93 -12.31 -6.55 3.12
N ARG A 94 -13.05 -5.46 3.31
CA ARG A 94 -12.82 -4.52 4.40
C ARG A 94 -13.08 -5.23 5.73
N ILE A 95 -12.21 -4.98 6.71
CA ILE A 95 -12.37 -5.49 8.08
C ILE A 95 -13.49 -4.68 8.74
N ALA A 96 -14.68 -5.26 8.79
CA ALA A 96 -15.90 -4.63 9.31
C ALA A 96 -16.79 -5.66 10.03
N ASP A 97 -17.79 -5.20 10.77
CA ASP A 97 -18.81 -6.06 11.36
C ASP A 97 -19.89 -6.41 10.32
N GLU A 98 -19.63 -7.48 9.55
CA GLU A 98 -20.52 -7.93 8.48
C GLU A 98 -21.92 -8.36 8.98
N HIS A 99 -22.06 -8.72 10.26
CA HIS A 99 -23.35 -9.12 10.83
C HIS A 99 -24.31 -7.93 11.00
N GLY A 100 -23.78 -6.70 11.00
CA GLY A 100 -24.56 -5.46 10.97
C GLY A 100 -25.16 -5.14 9.60
N GLY A 101 -24.91 -5.97 8.57
CA GLY A 101 -25.39 -5.73 7.20
C GLY A 101 -24.57 -4.70 6.42
N GLU A 102 -23.39 -4.33 6.94
CA GLU A 102 -22.46 -3.45 6.25
C GLU A 102 -21.81 -4.17 5.06
N GLN A 103 -21.86 -3.59 3.86
CA GLN A 103 -21.14 -4.17 2.71
C GLN A 103 -19.63 -4.03 2.92
N SER A 104 -18.96 -5.18 2.98
CA SER A 104 -17.51 -5.29 3.22
C SER A 104 -16.73 -5.80 2.01
N ILE A 105 -17.39 -6.54 1.10
CA ILE A 105 -16.76 -7.10 -0.10
C ILE A 105 -16.63 -6.00 -1.14
N GLU A 106 -15.39 -5.64 -1.48
CA GLU A 106 -15.12 -4.57 -2.43
C GLU A 106 -14.88 -5.09 -3.84
N ARG A 107 -14.21 -6.24 -3.95
CA ARG A 107 -13.83 -6.86 -5.23
C ARG A 107 -13.73 -8.36 -5.13
N ILE A 108 -13.93 -9.05 -6.25
CA ILE A 108 -13.91 -10.51 -6.37
C ILE A 108 -13.11 -10.86 -7.63
N TRP A 109 -12.28 -11.89 -7.53
CA TRP A 109 -11.54 -12.49 -8.64
C TRP A 109 -11.71 -14.00 -8.63
N ILE A 110 -11.66 -14.59 -9.82
CA ILE A 110 -11.45 -16.03 -10.01
C ILE A 110 -10.11 -16.14 -10.72
N ILE A 111 -9.14 -16.75 -10.05
CA ILE A 111 -7.75 -16.84 -10.50
C ILE A 111 -7.26 -18.27 -10.46
N GLY A 112 -6.17 -18.58 -11.15
CA GLY A 112 -5.51 -19.88 -11.00
C GLY A 112 -5.09 -20.13 -9.55
N CYS A 113 -5.09 -21.39 -9.10
CA CYS A 113 -4.66 -21.70 -7.73
C CYS A 113 -3.19 -21.34 -7.44
N ASP A 114 -2.34 -21.37 -8.47
CA ASP A 114 -0.93 -20.95 -8.40
C ASP A 114 -0.72 -19.49 -8.80
N GLU A 115 -1.79 -18.75 -9.12
CA GLU A 115 -1.72 -17.36 -9.52
C GLU A 115 -1.59 -16.45 -8.29
N ALA A 116 -0.66 -15.49 -8.36
CA ALA A 116 -0.48 -14.53 -7.27
C ALA A 116 -1.66 -13.56 -7.24
N MET A 117 -2.14 -13.24 -6.04
CA MET A 117 -3.17 -12.22 -5.89
C MET A 117 -2.68 -10.86 -6.39
N PRO A 118 -3.52 -10.10 -7.13
CA PRO A 118 -3.22 -8.73 -7.43
C PRO A 118 -3.02 -7.96 -6.13
N LEU A 119 -1.91 -7.22 -6.07
CA LEU A 119 -1.55 -6.41 -4.90
C LEU A 119 -2.54 -5.24 -4.81
N ALA A 120 -2.93 -4.75 -3.62
CA ALA A 120 -3.91 -3.65 -3.63
C ALA A 120 -3.38 -2.35 -4.25
N ALA A 121 -2.06 -2.23 -4.41
CA ALA A 121 -1.44 -1.25 -5.30
C ALA A 121 -1.96 -1.35 -6.75
N GLU A 122 -1.96 -2.55 -7.32
CA GLU A 122 -2.47 -2.86 -8.65
C GLU A 122 -3.99 -2.68 -8.72
N LEU A 123 -4.70 -3.00 -7.64
CA LEU A 123 -6.15 -2.82 -7.59
C LEU A 123 -6.54 -1.34 -7.57
N ARG A 124 -5.74 -0.51 -6.91
CA ARG A 124 -5.98 0.93 -6.81
C ARG A 124 -5.67 1.65 -8.11
N PHE A 125 -4.62 1.22 -8.82
CA PHE A 125 -4.19 1.84 -10.07
C PHE A 125 -4.01 0.81 -11.20
N PRO A 126 -5.08 0.12 -11.63
CA PRO A 126 -4.96 -1.02 -12.54
C PRO A 126 -4.37 -0.65 -13.89
N GLU A 127 -4.69 0.54 -14.41
CA GLU A 127 -4.23 1.00 -15.72
C GLU A 127 -2.71 1.21 -15.76
N ILE A 128 -2.13 1.85 -14.74
CA ILE A 128 -0.69 2.16 -14.74
C ILE A 128 0.16 0.93 -14.47
N PHE A 129 -0.31 0.00 -13.62
CA PHE A 129 0.36 -1.27 -13.37
C PHE A 129 0.28 -2.22 -14.59
N ALA A 130 -0.83 -2.20 -15.33
CA ALA A 130 -0.93 -2.91 -16.60
C ALA A 130 0.01 -2.34 -17.67
N LYS A 131 0.16 -1.01 -17.71
CA LYS A 131 1.07 -0.32 -18.63
C LYS A 131 2.55 -0.55 -18.27
N TYR A 132 2.88 -0.60 -16.99
CA TYR A 132 4.25 -0.78 -16.48
C TYR A 132 4.33 -1.90 -15.44
N PRO A 133 4.44 -3.18 -15.88
CA PRO A 133 4.49 -4.32 -14.96
C PRO A 133 5.66 -4.30 -13.96
N ALA A 134 6.76 -3.59 -14.28
CA ALA A 134 7.90 -3.44 -13.39
C ALA A 134 7.53 -2.77 -12.04
N LEU A 135 6.46 -1.96 -12.01
CA LEU A 135 5.98 -1.29 -10.80
C LEU A 135 5.56 -2.30 -9.72
N SER A 136 5.05 -3.47 -10.09
CA SER A 136 4.65 -4.53 -9.15
C SER A 136 5.83 -5.09 -8.34
N ASN A 137 7.05 -4.99 -8.87
CA ASN A 137 8.25 -5.51 -8.23
C ASN A 137 8.85 -4.54 -7.21
N ASP A 138 8.39 -3.28 -7.17
CA ASP A 138 8.94 -2.27 -6.28
C ASP A 138 8.31 -2.34 -4.88
N ALA A 139 9.09 -2.80 -3.90
CA ALA A 139 8.61 -2.98 -2.53
C ALA A 139 8.31 -1.66 -1.81
N GLU A 140 9.05 -0.60 -2.12
CA GLU A 140 8.87 0.72 -1.50
C GLU A 140 7.60 1.41 -2.02
N LEU A 141 7.33 1.34 -3.32
CA LEU A 141 6.10 1.80 -3.94
C LEU A 141 4.88 1.09 -3.33
N ARG A 142 4.95 -0.23 -3.17
CA ARG A 142 3.86 -0.99 -2.52
C ARG A 142 3.63 -0.53 -1.10
N SER A 143 4.71 -0.40 -0.32
CA SER A 143 4.65 0.12 1.05
C SER A 143 4.08 1.54 1.11
N TYR A 144 4.46 2.41 0.17
CA TYR A 144 3.90 3.75 0.05
C TYR A 144 2.40 3.70 -0.26
N ILE A 145 1.97 2.92 -1.24
CA ILE A 145 0.54 2.84 -1.60
C ILE A 145 -0.30 2.32 -0.42
N GLU A 146 0.23 1.35 0.33
CA GLU A 146 -0.46 0.77 1.49
C GLU A 146 -0.51 1.73 2.68
N SER A 147 0.59 2.42 2.98
CA SER A 147 0.71 3.28 4.16
C SER A 147 0.13 4.67 3.94
N GLN A 148 0.43 5.28 2.78
CA GLN A 148 0.04 6.66 2.47
C GLN A 148 -1.26 6.72 1.68
N SER A 149 -1.74 5.60 1.12
CA SER A 149 -3.02 5.56 0.41
C SER A 149 -3.21 6.69 -0.61
N PRO A 150 -2.29 6.86 -1.58
CA PRO A 150 -2.38 7.89 -2.61
C PRO A 150 -3.70 7.80 -3.37
N ASN A 151 -4.35 8.92 -3.61
CA ASN A 151 -5.70 8.96 -4.18
C ASN A 151 -5.70 9.12 -5.71
N ARG A 152 -4.57 9.47 -6.33
CA ARG A 152 -4.42 9.54 -7.79
C ARG A 152 -2.99 9.25 -8.25
N TYR A 153 -2.81 9.13 -9.55
CA TYR A 153 -1.49 9.12 -10.18
C TYR A 153 -1.44 10.07 -11.38
N GLU A 154 -0.24 10.53 -11.72
CA GLU A 154 0.04 11.30 -12.95
C GLU A 154 1.17 10.63 -13.72
N GLU A 155 1.10 10.68 -15.04
CA GLU A 155 2.16 10.18 -15.93
C GLU A 155 2.70 11.30 -16.81
N VAL A 156 4.00 11.57 -16.71
CA VAL A 156 4.69 12.53 -17.55
C VAL A 156 5.66 11.78 -18.46
N THR A 157 5.33 11.70 -19.75
CA THR A 157 6.23 11.14 -20.77
C THR A 157 7.16 12.22 -21.30
N ALA A 158 8.44 12.14 -20.96
CA ALA A 158 9.45 13.09 -21.45
C ALA A 158 10.02 12.68 -22.82
N ARG A 159 10.07 11.37 -23.13
CA ARG A 159 10.56 10.77 -24.39
C ARG A 159 9.87 9.43 -24.64
N PRO A 160 9.89 8.88 -25.88
CA PRO A 160 9.27 7.57 -26.17
C PRO A 160 9.75 6.42 -25.27
N SER A 161 10.94 6.55 -24.69
CA SER A 161 11.54 5.56 -23.79
C SER A 161 11.65 6.00 -22.34
N ARG A 162 11.22 7.22 -21.94
CA ARG A 162 11.30 7.69 -20.55
C ARG A 162 9.99 8.27 -20.07
N ALA A 163 9.49 7.71 -18.98
CA ALA A 163 8.28 8.15 -18.30
C ALA A 163 8.59 8.42 -16.82
N GLN A 164 7.88 9.37 -16.23
CA GLN A 164 7.83 9.58 -14.80
C GLN A 164 6.39 9.34 -14.35
N VAL A 165 6.20 8.46 -13.37
CA VAL A 165 4.90 8.16 -12.78
C VAL A 165 4.90 8.69 -11.36
N TYR A 166 3.92 9.54 -11.04
CA TYR A 166 3.75 10.16 -9.73
C TYR A 166 2.56 9.50 -9.06
N PHE A 167 2.76 8.85 -7.93
CA PHE A 167 1.68 8.41 -7.06
C PHE A 167 1.47 9.47 -5.98
N ILE A 168 0.29 10.08 -5.95
CA ILE A 168 0.06 11.33 -5.22
C ILE A 168 -1.00 11.09 -4.16
N ASN A 169 -0.67 11.43 -2.91
CA ASN A 169 -1.67 11.68 -1.88
C ASN A 169 -1.81 13.19 -1.71
N ASP A 170 -2.93 13.75 -2.17
CA ASP A 170 -3.28 15.15 -1.97
C ASP A 170 -4.44 15.34 -0.96
N THR A 171 -4.74 14.30 -0.19
CA THR A 171 -5.70 14.32 0.91
C THR A 171 -4.97 14.32 2.26
N GLY A 172 -5.03 15.43 2.97
CA GLY A 172 -4.24 15.63 4.19
C GLY A 172 -2.83 16.14 3.85
N VAL A 173 -1.80 15.50 4.40
CA VAL A 173 -0.39 15.84 4.12
C VAL A 173 -0.06 15.43 2.69
N PHE A 174 0.38 16.41 1.88
CA PHE A 174 0.75 16.17 0.49
C PHE A 174 2.02 15.33 0.40
N THR A 175 1.93 14.17 -0.24
CA THR A 175 3.10 13.30 -0.49
C THR A 175 3.09 12.78 -1.91
N GLU A 176 4.28 12.54 -2.45
CA GLU A 176 4.47 11.92 -3.75
C GLU A 176 5.51 10.82 -3.70
N TYR A 177 5.21 9.71 -4.37
CA TYR A 177 6.17 8.69 -4.74
C TYR A 177 6.37 8.72 -6.25
N ILE A 178 7.56 9.15 -6.68
CA ILE A 178 7.91 9.42 -8.07
C ILE A 178 8.75 8.26 -8.59
N VAL A 179 8.29 7.60 -9.64
CA VAL A 179 9.00 6.50 -10.30
C VAL A 179 9.51 6.95 -11.65
N LEU A 180 10.83 6.98 -11.83
CA LEU A 180 11.46 7.21 -13.12
C LEU A 180 11.61 5.87 -13.85
N LEU A 181 10.97 5.77 -15.02
CA LEU A 181 11.01 4.60 -15.89
C LEU A 181 11.86 4.86 -17.13
N SER A 182 12.62 3.85 -17.56
CA SER A 182 13.33 3.84 -18.84
C SER A 182 13.09 2.51 -19.56
N GLY A 183 12.47 2.56 -20.74
CA GLY A 183 12.11 1.35 -21.48
C GLY A 183 11.10 0.45 -20.76
N GLY A 184 10.32 1.00 -19.82
CA GLY A 184 9.38 0.26 -18.98
C GLY A 184 9.97 -0.26 -17.67
N GLU A 185 11.28 -0.15 -17.47
CA GLU A 185 11.98 -0.57 -16.25
C GLU A 185 12.21 0.58 -15.28
N ILE A 186 12.20 0.29 -13.98
CA ILE A 186 12.47 1.28 -12.93
C ILE A 186 13.95 1.65 -12.92
N VAL A 187 14.23 2.93 -13.12
CA VAL A 187 15.58 3.51 -13.04
C VAL A 187 15.84 4.04 -11.64
N SER A 188 14.87 4.76 -11.08
CA SER A 188 14.96 5.31 -9.74
C SER A 188 13.58 5.61 -9.20
N THR A 189 13.47 5.62 -7.88
CA THR A 189 12.29 6.08 -7.16
C THR A 189 12.66 7.22 -6.26
N THR A 190 11.72 8.12 -6.00
CA THR A 190 11.92 9.29 -5.14
C THR A 190 10.68 9.54 -4.30
N TYR A 191 10.84 9.60 -2.99
CA TYR A 191 9.77 9.99 -2.07
C TYR A 191 9.90 11.46 -1.65
N VAL A 192 8.79 12.20 -1.70
CA VAL A 192 8.72 13.59 -1.25
C VAL A 192 7.48 13.76 -0.37
N SER A 193 7.64 14.46 0.76
CA SER A 193 6.55 14.92 1.62
C SER A 193 6.63 16.43 1.72
N GLU A 194 5.49 17.13 1.68
CA GLU A 194 5.45 18.57 1.87
C GLU A 194 5.98 19.02 3.24
N GLU A 195 5.94 18.15 4.25
CA GLU A 195 6.51 18.44 5.57
C GLU A 195 8.04 18.60 5.52
N ASN A 196 8.68 18.05 4.48
CA ASN A 196 10.11 18.19 4.27
C ASN A 196 10.47 19.43 3.45
N LEU A 197 9.49 20.27 3.09
CA LEU A 197 9.66 21.42 2.21
C LEU A 197 9.55 22.75 2.97
N THR A 198 10.26 23.77 2.48
CA THR A 198 10.15 25.14 3.01
C THR A 198 8.86 25.83 2.60
N VAL A 199 8.31 25.50 1.43
CA VAL A 199 7.02 25.98 0.94
C VAL A 199 6.07 24.78 0.89
N GLY A 200 5.03 24.81 1.71
CA GLY A 200 3.97 23.78 1.71
C GLY A 200 2.93 24.02 0.61
N ARG A 201 2.04 23.05 0.39
CA ARG A 201 1.02 23.10 -0.67
C ARG A 201 0.20 24.39 -0.65
N ALA A 202 -0.37 24.74 0.51
CA ALA A 202 -1.27 25.88 0.63
C ALA A 202 -0.60 27.21 0.27
N GLU A 203 0.68 27.37 0.62
CA GLU A 203 1.46 28.55 0.25
C GLU A 203 1.80 28.54 -1.24
N ALA A 204 2.19 27.39 -1.80
CA ALA A 204 2.47 27.26 -3.22
C ALA A 204 1.23 27.58 -4.08
N GLU A 205 0.05 27.08 -3.71
CA GLU A 205 -1.21 27.39 -4.37
C GLU A 205 -1.54 28.89 -4.31
N ALA A 206 -1.36 29.53 -3.14
CA ALA A 206 -1.58 30.96 -2.98
C ALA A 206 -0.62 31.79 -3.86
N GLN A 207 0.65 31.39 -3.94
CA GLN A 207 1.63 32.02 -4.83
C GLN A 207 1.29 31.80 -6.31
N ALA A 208 0.82 30.61 -6.69
CA ALA A 208 0.44 30.31 -8.07
C ALA A 208 -0.79 31.11 -8.56
N LEU A 209 -1.73 31.36 -7.66
CA LEU A 209 -2.91 32.20 -7.93
C LEU A 209 -2.60 33.70 -7.83
N SER A 210 -1.48 34.09 -7.21
CA SER A 210 -1.06 35.48 -7.10
C SER A 210 -0.73 36.06 -8.48
N GLY A 211 -1.56 36.98 -8.95
CA GLY A 211 -1.44 37.59 -10.28
C GLY A 211 -2.31 36.95 -11.36
N GLN A 212 -3.08 35.92 -11.01
CA GLN A 212 -4.09 35.34 -11.90
C GLN A 212 -5.39 36.16 -11.86
N PRO A 213 -6.21 36.14 -12.93
CA PRO A 213 -7.46 36.88 -12.95
C PRO A 213 -8.45 36.34 -11.89
N PRO A 214 -9.41 37.18 -11.44
CA PRO A 214 -10.45 36.75 -10.52
C PRO A 214 -11.22 35.54 -11.07
N GLY A 215 -11.34 34.48 -10.26
CA GLY A 215 -11.99 33.23 -10.67
C GLY A 215 -11.03 32.15 -11.19
N ALA A 216 -9.72 32.41 -11.24
CA ALA A 216 -8.74 31.38 -11.49
C ALA A 216 -8.73 30.30 -10.39
N SER A 217 -8.52 29.04 -10.78
CA SER A 217 -8.51 27.89 -9.87
C SER A 217 -7.38 26.93 -10.20
N VAL A 218 -6.86 26.26 -9.17
CA VAL A 218 -5.89 25.17 -9.31
C VAL A 218 -6.61 23.93 -9.87
N GLU A 219 -6.11 23.38 -10.97
CA GLU A 219 -6.60 22.14 -11.58
C GLU A 219 -5.76 20.92 -11.23
N ASN A 220 -4.44 21.11 -11.14
CA ASN A 220 -3.49 20.05 -10.84
C ASN A 220 -2.29 20.65 -10.10
N ILE A 221 -1.67 19.84 -9.25
CA ILE A 221 -0.46 20.17 -8.52
C ILE A 221 0.40 18.92 -8.43
N VAL A 222 1.68 19.06 -8.75
CA VAL A 222 2.69 17.99 -8.60
C VAL A 222 4.01 18.56 -8.08
N LEU A 223 4.84 17.72 -7.45
CA LEU A 223 6.21 18.06 -7.05
C LEU A 223 7.23 17.53 -8.08
N LYS A 224 7.91 18.44 -8.76
CA LYS A 224 9.02 18.07 -9.65
C LYS A 224 10.35 18.17 -8.93
N VAL A 225 11.07 17.05 -8.92
CA VAL A 225 12.46 16.98 -8.48
C VAL A 225 13.37 17.07 -9.71
N TYR A 226 14.10 18.16 -9.83
CA TYR A 226 15.15 18.35 -10.83
C TYR A 226 16.53 17.96 -10.24
N GLY A 227 17.51 17.74 -11.13
CA GLY A 227 18.88 17.46 -10.70
C GLY A 227 19.45 18.56 -9.78
N GLY A 228 20.22 18.15 -8.77
CA GLY A 228 20.76 19.04 -7.75
C GLY A 228 19.77 19.38 -6.63
N ASP A 229 18.88 18.44 -6.30
CA ASP A 229 17.86 18.53 -5.23
C ASP A 229 16.93 19.74 -5.34
N ARG A 230 16.78 20.29 -6.55
CA ARG A 230 15.86 21.40 -6.80
C ARG A 230 14.44 20.85 -6.86
N ILE A 231 13.62 21.22 -5.88
CA ILE A 231 12.22 20.84 -5.80
C ILE A 231 11.36 22.02 -6.25
N VAL A 232 10.33 21.74 -7.06
CA VAL A 232 9.42 22.76 -7.58
C VAL A 232 7.99 22.22 -7.51
N TRP A 233 7.09 22.99 -6.92
CA TRP A 233 5.67 22.81 -7.11
C TRP A 233 5.29 23.25 -8.52
N GLU A 234 4.83 22.32 -9.33
CA GLU A 234 4.28 22.61 -10.65
C GLU A 234 2.75 22.61 -10.54
N ILE A 235 2.16 23.80 -10.64
CA ILE A 235 0.74 24.04 -10.39
C ILE A 235 0.08 24.44 -11.71
N THR A 236 -0.85 23.62 -12.15
CA THR A 236 -1.69 23.90 -13.31
C THR A 236 -2.87 24.74 -12.86
N VAL A 237 -2.96 25.98 -13.34
CA VAL A 237 -4.03 26.92 -13.02
C VAL A 237 -4.91 27.11 -14.25
N ARG A 238 -6.23 27.04 -14.07
CA ARG A 238 -7.19 27.45 -15.08
C ARG A 238 -7.71 28.84 -14.78
N ALA A 239 -7.66 29.68 -15.79
CA ALA A 239 -8.25 31.01 -15.82
C ALA A 239 -9.07 31.14 -17.11
N ASP A 240 -10.39 31.29 -16.98
CA ASP A 240 -11.34 31.28 -18.10
C ASP A 240 -11.19 30.02 -18.97
N GLN A 241 -10.80 30.17 -20.24
CA GLN A 241 -10.54 29.07 -21.19
C GLN A 241 -9.05 28.75 -21.35
N LYS A 242 -8.18 29.35 -20.54
CA LYS A 242 -6.73 29.15 -20.62
C LYS A 242 -6.24 28.37 -19.41
N THR A 243 -5.39 27.39 -19.67
CA THR A 243 -4.63 26.67 -18.65
C THR A 243 -3.18 27.15 -18.71
N ASP A 244 -2.62 27.50 -17.56
CA ASP A 244 -1.21 27.89 -17.41
C ASP A 244 -0.53 27.02 -16.37
N VAL A 245 0.79 26.83 -16.50
CA VAL A 245 1.58 26.06 -15.55
C VAL A 245 2.50 27.02 -14.81
N VAL A 246 2.27 27.18 -13.52
CA VAL A 246 3.07 28.03 -12.63
C VAL A 246 4.04 27.15 -11.84
N GLN A 247 5.30 27.57 -11.78
CA GLN A 247 6.33 26.89 -11.03
C GLN A 247 6.66 27.69 -9.77
N VAL A 248 6.43 27.09 -8.60
CA VAL A 248 6.79 27.67 -7.30
C VAL A 248 7.95 26.86 -6.72
N PRO A 249 9.18 27.40 -6.67
CA PRO A 249 10.32 26.70 -6.09
C PRO A 249 10.10 26.40 -4.61
N SER A 250 10.60 25.25 -4.16
CA SER A 250 10.74 24.95 -2.74
C SER A 250 12.10 24.34 -2.48
N ASP A 251 12.68 24.65 -1.33
CA ASP A 251 13.87 23.99 -0.84
C ASP A 251 13.46 22.89 0.15
N LEU A 252 14.41 22.00 0.46
CA LEU A 252 14.28 21.10 1.60
C LEU A 252 14.38 21.88 2.91
N ALA A 253 13.53 21.55 3.87
CA ALA A 253 13.66 22.04 5.24
C ALA A 253 15.02 21.63 5.84
N SER A 254 15.51 22.43 6.79
CA SER A 254 16.82 22.20 7.39
C SER A 254 16.93 20.80 8.00
N GLY A 255 17.95 20.04 7.60
CA GLY A 255 18.18 18.67 8.06
C GLY A 255 17.42 17.59 7.29
N GLN A 256 16.63 17.95 6.27
CA GLN A 256 15.95 17.00 5.39
C GLN A 256 16.78 16.67 4.14
N SER A 257 16.57 15.47 3.59
CA SER A 257 17.18 15.00 2.35
C SER A 257 16.15 14.25 1.51
N ILE A 258 16.22 14.38 0.19
CA ILE A 258 15.41 13.56 -0.72
C ILE A 258 15.91 12.12 -0.66
N GLN A 259 14.99 11.19 -0.42
CA GLN A 259 15.29 9.77 -0.52
C GLN A 259 15.08 9.34 -1.97
N THR A 260 16.19 9.13 -2.68
CA THR A 260 16.19 8.55 -4.04
C THR A 260 16.83 7.18 -4.00
N THR A 261 16.07 6.15 -4.38
CA THR A 261 16.55 4.77 -4.46
C THR A 261 16.78 4.39 -5.91
N THR A 262 17.92 3.75 -6.19
CA THR A 262 18.25 3.21 -7.52
C THR A 262 18.32 1.69 -7.40
N PRO A 263 17.48 0.92 -8.13
CA PRO A 263 17.55 -0.54 -8.11
C PRO A 263 18.95 -1.03 -8.49
N GLY A 264 19.56 -1.87 -7.65
CA GLY A 264 20.88 -2.49 -7.90
C GLY A 264 22.09 -1.85 -7.20
N PHE A 265 21.94 -0.76 -6.45
CA PHE A 265 23.02 -0.14 -5.65
C PHE A 265 22.88 -0.37 -4.13
N GLY A 266 22.34 -1.52 -3.72
CA GLY A 266 22.27 -1.94 -2.32
C GLY A 266 23.51 -2.70 -1.86
N ALA A 267 24.25 -2.12 -0.89
CA ALA A 267 25.29 -2.70 -0.04
C ALA A 267 26.74 -2.78 -0.57
N VAL A 268 27.41 -1.62 -0.66
CA VAL A 268 28.84 -1.53 -0.31
C VAL A 268 29.03 -0.39 0.69
N PHE A 269 28.56 -0.57 1.92
CA PHE A 269 29.16 0.15 3.03
C PHE A 269 30.42 -0.60 3.44
N ALA A 270 31.53 -0.04 2.99
CA ALA A 270 32.88 -0.49 3.25
C ALA A 270 33.12 -0.63 4.76
N VAL A 271 33.67 -1.80 5.12
CA VAL A 271 34.44 -2.00 6.34
C VAL A 271 35.54 -0.93 6.36
N LEU A 272 35.33 0.16 7.10
CA LEU A 272 36.40 1.06 7.53
C LEU A 272 37.20 0.35 8.63
N GLY A 273 37.97 -0.65 8.21
CA GLY A 273 39.06 -1.22 8.98
C GLY A 273 40.30 -0.36 8.76
N ALA A 274 40.63 0.45 9.75
CA ALA A 274 41.83 1.28 9.82
C ALA A 274 43.10 0.53 9.38
N GLY A 275 43.91 1.18 8.54
CA GLY A 275 45.27 0.67 8.30
C GLY A 275 45.99 1.19 7.07
N VAL A 276 46.12 2.51 6.88
CA VAL A 276 47.24 3.03 6.10
C VAL A 276 47.86 4.22 6.82
N GLY A 277 49.11 4.06 7.22
CA GLY A 277 49.98 5.17 7.57
C GLY A 277 51.06 4.81 8.58
N PHE A 278 52.17 4.22 8.14
CA PHE A 278 53.40 4.99 7.95
C PHE A 278 54.55 4.09 7.49
N VAL A 279 55.06 4.41 6.31
CA VAL A 279 56.39 4.02 5.83
C VAL A 279 57.42 4.75 6.68
N LEU A 280 58.36 4.02 7.31
CA LEU A 280 59.73 4.51 7.46
C LEU A 280 60.75 3.37 7.32
N TYR A 281 61.55 3.57 6.28
CA TYR A 281 62.76 2.88 5.87
C TYR A 281 63.85 2.89 6.97
N ARG A 282 64.42 1.72 7.32
CA ARG A 282 65.88 1.58 7.50
C ARG A 282 66.36 0.12 7.59
N ARG A 283 67.18 -0.22 6.59
CA ARG A 283 68.13 -1.33 6.54
C ARG A 283 69.21 -1.14 7.60
N ARG A 284 69.51 -2.14 8.44
CA ARG A 284 70.89 -2.42 8.92
C ARG A 284 71.00 -3.78 9.64
N ARG A 285 71.94 -4.57 9.09
CA ARG A 285 72.53 -5.84 9.53
C ARG A 285 71.65 -7.08 9.44
#